data_AF-A0A562BJ40-F1
#
_entry.id   AF-A0A562BJ40-F1
#
_cell.length_a   1.000
_cell.length_b   1.000
_cell.length_c   1.000
_cell.angle_alpha   90.00
_cell.angle_beta   90.00
_cell.angle_gamma   90.00
#
_symmetry.space_group_name_H-M   'P 1'
#
loop_
_entity.id
_entity.type
_entity.pdbx_description
1 polymer ?
#
loop_
_entity_poly.entity_id
_entity_poly.type
_entity_poly.pdbx_seq_one_letter_code
_entity_poly.pdbx_strand_id
1 'polypeptide(L)' 'MKVLMSPRVRVLKRDPNAAQALREFIATAKLNEPREIRAADPRGPGELRFKVKLVPSQG' A
#
# COMPACT_ATOMS: atom_id res chain seq x y z
N MET A 1 -4.75 15.29 3.87
CA MET A 1 -3.84 14.22 3.37
C MET A 1 -4.01 14.08 1.86
N LYS A 2 -3.03 14.51 1.05
CA LYS A 2 -3.07 14.35 -0.41
C LYS A 2 -2.29 13.08 -0.76
N VAL A 3 -2.99 11.98 -1.07
CA VAL A 3 -2.35 10.73 -1.48
C VAL A 3 -1.96 10.86 -2.96
N LEU A 4 -0.67 11.01 -3.24
CA LEU A 4 -0.13 10.88 -4.60
C LEU A 4 -0.36 9.44 -5.08
N MET A 5 -1.42 9.23 -5.87
CA MET A 5 -1.76 7.92 -6.42
C MET A 5 -0.80 7.55 -7.55
N SER A 6 0.34 6.97 -7.20
CA SER A 6 1.20 6.31 -8.18
C SER A 6 0.46 5.13 -8.84
N PRO A 7 0.83 4.71 -10.06
CA PRO A 7 0.24 3.54 -10.72
C PRO A 7 0.28 2.26 -9.86
N ARG A 8 1.30 2.17 -8.99
CA ARG A 8 1.48 1.11 -7.98
C ARG A 8 0.39 1.11 -6.91
N VAL A 9 -0.06 2.28 -6.46
CA VAL A 9 -1.16 2.42 -5.51
C VAL A 9 -2.52 2.03 -6.14
N ARG A 10 -2.68 2.15 -7.47
CA ARG A 10 -3.89 1.65 -8.14
C ARG A 10 -3.98 0.13 -8.11
N VAL A 11 -2.85 -0.58 -8.17
CA VAL A 11 -2.84 -2.05 -8.07
C VAL A 11 -3.33 -2.49 -6.70
N LEU A 12 -2.79 -1.89 -5.63
CA LEU A 12 -3.24 -2.14 -4.25
C LEU A 12 -4.74 -1.92 -4.03
N LYS A 13 -5.36 -0.98 -4.77
CA LYS A 13 -6.81 -0.73 -4.68
C LYS A 13 -7.68 -1.70 -5.47
N ARG A 14 -7.14 -2.30 -6.54
CA ARG A 14 -7.87 -3.25 -7.40
C ARG A 14 -7.90 -4.66 -6.82
N ASP A 15 -6.88 -5.01 -6.05
CA ASP A 15 -6.86 -6.23 -5.25
C ASP A 15 -7.59 -6.00 -3.91
N PRO A 16 -8.72 -6.69 -3.65
CA PRO A 16 -9.46 -6.53 -2.40
C PRO A 16 -8.65 -6.85 -1.14
N ASN A 17 -7.77 -7.86 -1.21
CA ASN A 17 -6.96 -8.28 -0.08
C ASN A 17 -5.86 -7.26 0.21
N ALA A 18 -5.21 -6.76 -0.85
CA ALA A 18 -4.20 -5.74 -0.72
C ALA A 18 -4.78 -4.40 -0.25
N ALA A 19 -6.00 -4.07 -0.68
CA ALA A 19 -6.73 -2.87 -0.25
C ALA A 19 -7.08 -2.95 1.25
N GLN A 20 -7.52 -4.11 1.71
CA GLN A 20 -7.80 -4.37 3.12
C GLN A 20 -6.52 -4.25 3.97
N ALA A 21 -5.42 -4.89 3.55
CA ALA A 21 -4.13 -4.79 4.22
C ALA A 21 -3.60 -3.34 4.28
N LEU A 22 -3.83 -2.55 3.24
CA LEU A 22 -3.48 -1.12 3.23
C LEU A 22 -4.31 -0.30 4.21
N ARG A 23 -5.63 -0.58 4.33
CA ARG A 23 -6.50 0.08 5.31
C ARG A 23 -6.08 -0.26 6.74
N GLU A 24 -5.81 -1.53 7.01
CA GLU A 24 -5.30 -1.98 8.30
C GLU A 24 -3.95 -1.35 8.64
N PHE A 25 -3.04 -1.29 7.66
CA PHE A 25 -1.78 -0.57 7.82
C PHE A 25 -2.03 0.90 8.19
N ILE A 26 -2.90 1.63 7.49
CA ILE A 26 -3.19 3.03 7.83
C ILE A 26 -3.78 3.18 9.24
N ALA A 27 -4.62 2.24 9.67
CA ALA A 27 -5.26 2.28 10.99
C ALA A 27 -4.31 1.95 12.16
N THR A 28 -3.27 1.16 11.92
CA THR A 28 -2.45 0.56 13.00
C THR A 28 -0.95 0.84 12.91
N ALA A 29 -0.46 1.38 11.79
CA ALA A 29 0.97 1.54 11.58
C ALA A 29 1.57 2.62 12.48
N LYS A 30 2.78 2.35 12.94
CA LYS A 30 3.59 3.34 13.65
C LYS A 30 4.29 4.25 12.65
N LEU A 31 4.50 5.49 13.07
CA LEU A 31 5.25 6.45 12.28
C LEU A 31 6.65 5.92 12.00
N ASN A 32 7.10 6.06 10.77
CA ASN A 32 8.37 5.58 10.27
C ASN A 32 8.62 4.06 10.27
N GLU A 33 7.64 3.23 10.61
CA GLU A 33 7.77 1.77 10.55
C GLU A 33 7.35 1.25 9.16
N PRO A 34 8.26 0.62 8.39
CA PRO A 34 7.93 0.07 7.09
C PRO A 34 7.24 -1.30 7.22
N ARG A 35 6.20 -1.54 6.41
CA ARG A 35 5.54 -2.84 6.26
C ARG A 35 5.48 -3.24 4.79
N GLU A 36 5.50 -4.55 4.53
CA GLU A 36 5.26 -5.10 3.19
C GLU A 36 3.79 -5.47 3.02
N ILE A 37 3.20 -5.05 1.90
CA ILE A 37 1.87 -5.47 1.44
C ILE A 37 2.03 -6.20 0.12
N ARG A 38 1.34 -7.33 -0.03
CA ARG A 38 1.33 -8.12 -1.26
C ARG A 38 0.03 -7.88 -2.01
N ALA A 39 0.10 -7.85 -3.33
CA ALA A 39 -1.07 -7.84 -4.19
C ALA A 39 -0.85 -8.76 -5.39
N ALA A 40 -1.93 -9.28 -5.96
CA ALA A 40 -1.88 -10.00 -7.22
C ALA A 40 -1.31 -9.11 -8.34
N ASP A 41 -0.42 -9.65 -9.16
CA ASP A 41 0.05 -8.98 -10.36
C ASP A 41 -1.07 -8.94 -11.42
N PRO A 42 -1.53 -7.77 -11.87
CA PRO A 42 -2.55 -7.69 -12.91
C PRO A 42 -2.05 -8.13 -14.31
N ARG A 43 -0.76 -8.42 -14.48
CA ARG A 43 -0.13 -8.78 -15.77
C ARG A 43 0.11 -10.28 -15.95
N GLY A 44 -0.12 -11.10 -14.93
CA GLY A 44 0.09 -12.55 -15.02
C GLY A 44 0.10 -13.24 -13.66
N PRO A 45 0.37 -14.55 -13.63
CA PRO A 45 0.49 -15.31 -12.39
C PRO A 45 1.72 -14.83 -11.61
N GLY A 46 1.50 -13.99 -10.59
CA GLY A 46 2.56 -13.43 -9.76
C GLY A 46 2.02 -12.53 -8.65
N GLU A 47 2.90 -12.14 -7.74
CA GLU A 47 2.60 -11.18 -6.65
C GLU A 47 3.52 -9.96 -6.75
N LEU A 48 2.94 -8.79 -6.55
CA LEU A 48 3.65 -7.53 -6.39
C LEU A 48 3.83 -7.22 -4.91
N ARG A 49 5.05 -6.85 -4.51
CA ARG A 49 5.39 -6.46 -3.14
C ARG A 49 5.51 -4.94 -3.03
N PHE A 50 4.78 -4.36 -2.10
CA PHE A 50 4.74 -2.93 -1.84
C PHE A 50 5.28 -2.65 -0.44
N LYS A 51 6.41 -1.95 -0.36
CA LYS A 51 6.92 -1.42 0.91
C LYS A 51 6.23 -0.10 1.21
N VAL A 52 5.44 -0.07 2.26
CA VAL A 52 4.70 1.11 2.74
C VAL A 52 5.29 1.60 4.05
N LYS A 53 5.31 2.91 4.26
CA LYS A 53 5.81 3.56 5.49
C LYS A 53 4.98 4.82 5.73
N LEU A 54 4.48 5.02 6.95
CA LEU A 54 3.90 6.30 7.33
C LEU A 54 5.03 7.32 7.53
N VAL A 55 4.97 8.41 6.79
CA VAL A 55 5.92 9.53 6.90
C VAL A 55 5.15 10.78 7.33
N PRO A 56 5.74 11.65 8.18
CA PRO A 56 5.15 12.93 8.48
C PRO A 56 5.00 13.74 7.19
N SER A 57 3.84 14.35 6.97
CA SER A 57 3.74 15.40 5.96
C SER A 57 4.49 16.62 6.50
N GLN A 58 5.65 16.95 5.92
CA GLN A 58 6.22 18.27 6.14
C GLN A 58 5.24 19.29 5.54
N GLY A 59 4.75 20.19 6.39
CA GLY A 59 3.93 21.34 6.00
C GLY A 59 4.78 22.40 5.34
#